data_AF-A0A9D7GFE9-F1
#
_entry.id   AF-A0A9D7GFE9-F1
#
_cell.length_a   1.000
_cell.length_b   1.000
_cell.length_c   1.000
_cell.angle_alpha   90.00
_cell.angle_beta   90.00
_cell.angle_gamma   90.00
#
_symmetry.space_group_name_H-M   'P 1'
#
loop_
_entity.id
_entity.type
_entity.pdbx_description
1 polymer ?
#
loop_
_entity_poly.entity_id
_entity_poly.type
_entity_poly.pdbx_seq_one_letter_code
_entity_poly.pdbx_strand_id
1 'polypeptide(L)'
;MSAGYRCEYSKTNYWLLAMILDKVTGKTTVLLYREKILNPLKLENSYYFWHDPVPPNTAQGYFDFYNNGTIVNITNYNTGSGNGYGGMYITVYDLQTFIEAWSGIKRY
;
A
#
# COMPACT_ATOMS: atom_id res chain seq x y z
N MET A 1 15.96 -12.78 -24.21
CA MET A 1 14.83 -11.83 -24.31
C MET A 1 15.25 -10.53 -23.66
N SER A 2 14.93 -9.37 -24.25
CA SER A 2 15.27 -8.05 -23.72
C SER A 2 14.16 -7.47 -22.84
N ALA A 3 14.48 -6.44 -22.06
CA ALA A 3 13.47 -5.65 -21.36
C ALA A 3 12.45 -5.07 -22.36
N GLY A 4 11.16 -5.08 -21.98
CA GLY A 4 10.06 -4.60 -22.83
C GLY A 4 9.52 -5.61 -23.84
N TYR A 5 10.10 -6.81 -23.96
CA TYR A 5 9.61 -7.86 -24.86
C TYR A 5 8.31 -8.54 -24.37
N ARG A 6 8.03 -8.50 -23.05
CA ARG A 6 6.85 -9.09 -22.42
C ARG A 6 6.42 -8.28 -21.19
N CYS A 7 5.16 -8.42 -20.79
CA CYS A 7 4.62 -7.82 -19.57
C CYS A 7 4.54 -8.87 -18.46
N GLU A 8 5.23 -8.63 -17.34
CA GLU A 8 5.23 -9.51 -16.17
C GLU A 8 5.09 -8.65 -14.90
N TYR A 9 4.24 -9.10 -13.96
CA TYR A 9 4.09 -8.44 -12.68
C TYR A 9 5.35 -8.62 -11.83
N SER A 10 5.85 -7.55 -11.23
CA SER A 10 7.07 -7.56 -10.42
C SER A 10 6.97 -6.56 -9.27
N LYS A 11 6.97 -7.06 -8.03
CA LYS A 11 7.08 -6.22 -6.81
C LYS A 11 8.41 -5.45 -6.80
N THR A 12 9.49 -6.07 -7.28
CA THR A 12 10.81 -5.44 -7.38
C THR A 12 10.80 -4.19 -8.24
N ASN A 13 9.99 -4.16 -9.31
CA ASN A 13 9.88 -2.97 -10.16
C ASN A 13 9.27 -1.79 -9.39
N TYR A 14 8.25 -2.03 -8.56
CA TYR A 14 7.66 -1.00 -7.70
C TYR A 14 8.60 -0.55 -6.59
N TRP A 15 9.39 -1.48 -6.02
CA TRP A 15 10.43 -1.12 -5.06
C TRP A 15 11.50 -0.22 -5.69
N LEU A 16 11.95 -0.53 -6.91
CA LEU A 16 12.88 0.32 -7.67
C LEU A 16 12.29 1.71 -7.93
N LEU A 17 11.00 1.81 -8.26
CA LEU A 17 10.32 3.11 -8.43
C LEU A 17 10.34 3.92 -7.13
N ALA A 18 10.09 3.30 -5.97
CA ALA A 18 10.18 3.98 -4.68
C ALA A 18 11.61 4.50 -4.41
N MET A 19 12.64 3.69 -4.70
CA MET A 19 14.04 4.13 -4.56
C MET A 19 14.39 5.30 -5.49
N ILE A 20 13.84 5.31 -6.71
CA ILE A 20 14.01 6.44 -7.64
C ILE A 20 13.36 7.69 -7.07
N LEU A 21 12.11 7.60 -6.58
CA LEU A 21 11.41 8.72 -5.95
C LEU A 21 12.20 9.28 -4.77
N ASP A 22 12.71 8.41 -3.90
CA ASP A 22 13.56 8.80 -2.77
C ASP A 22 14.80 9.56 -3.25
N LYS A 23 15.47 9.04 -4.28
CA LYS A 23 16.70 9.63 -4.82
C LYS A 23 16.47 10.99 -5.48
N VAL A 24 15.41 11.15 -6.28
CA VAL A 24 15.18 12.37 -7.05
C VAL A 24 14.54 13.48 -6.23
N THR A 25 13.77 13.13 -5.19
CA THR A 25 13.09 14.13 -4.35
C THR A 25 13.85 14.44 -3.05
N GLY A 26 14.74 13.55 -2.59
CA GLY A 26 15.36 13.64 -1.27
C GLY A 26 14.40 13.38 -0.11
N LYS A 27 13.16 12.93 -0.38
CA LYS A 27 12.14 12.59 0.63
C LYS A 27 11.83 11.11 0.56
N THR A 28 11.50 10.51 1.70
CA THR A 28 11.04 9.11 1.69
C THR A 28 9.71 8.99 0.93
N THR A 29 9.52 7.87 0.25
CA THR A 29 8.31 7.58 -0.52
C THR A 29 7.05 7.65 0.37
N VAL A 30 7.15 7.28 1.64
CA VAL A 30 6.06 7.41 2.63
C VAL A 30 5.66 8.87 2.85
N LEU A 31 6.63 9.79 2.99
CA LEU A 31 6.35 11.22 3.09
C LEU A 31 5.71 11.75 1.79
N LEU A 32 6.17 11.28 0.63
CA LEU A 32 5.57 11.65 -0.65
C LEU A 32 4.11 11.19 -0.75
N TYR A 33 3.77 9.98 -0.31
CA TYR A 33 2.36 9.53 -0.29
C TYR A 33 1.49 10.45 0.58
N ARG A 34 1.97 10.82 1.77
CA ARG A 34 1.26 11.76 2.64
C ARG A 34 1.08 13.13 1.99
N GLU A 35 2.16 13.72 1.49
CA GLU A 35 2.16 15.07 0.93
C GLU A 35 1.38 15.18 -0.39
N LYS A 36 1.45 14.15 -1.24
CA LYS A 36 0.94 14.22 -2.62
C LYS A 36 -0.43 13.56 -2.79
N ILE A 37 -0.83 12.66 -1.89
CA ILE A 37 -2.06 11.87 -2.04
C ILE A 37 -2.93 11.96 -0.78
N LEU A 38 -2.44 11.50 0.36
CA LEU A 38 -3.29 11.33 1.55
C LEU A 38 -3.80 12.67 2.09
N ASN A 39 -2.90 13.65 2.29
CA ASN A 39 -3.29 14.95 2.84
C ASN A 39 -4.16 15.76 1.86
N PRO A 40 -3.83 15.87 0.55
CA PRO A 40 -4.68 16.60 -0.40
C PRO A 40 -6.09 16.02 -0.54
N LEU A 41 -6.23 14.69 -0.44
CA LEU A 41 -7.53 14.01 -0.54
C LEU A 41 -8.22 13.80 0.81
N LYS A 42 -7.60 14.24 1.92
CA LYS A 42 -8.12 14.07 3.29
C LYS A 42 -8.41 12.61 3.65
N LEU A 43 -7.50 11.71 3.29
CA LEU A 43 -7.58 10.28 3.59
C LEU A 43 -7.03 10.02 5.01
N GLU A 44 -7.79 10.47 6.02
CA GLU A 44 -7.36 10.50 7.42
C GLU A 44 -7.34 9.11 8.09
N ASN A 45 -8.00 8.12 7.50
CA ASN A 45 -8.05 6.75 7.99
C ASN A 45 -7.16 5.82 7.14
N SER A 46 -6.03 6.37 6.68
CA SER A 46 -5.05 5.68 5.85
C SER A 46 -3.67 5.72 6.52
N TYR A 47 -3.06 4.55 6.67
CA TYR A 47 -1.84 4.34 7.45
C TYR A 47 -0.81 3.55 6.65
N TYR A 48 0.47 3.72 6.98
CA TYR A 48 1.57 2.96 6.41
C TYR A 48 2.25 2.12 7.49
N PHE A 49 2.11 0.80 7.39
CA PHE A 49 2.59 -0.16 8.37
C PHE A 49 4.12 -0.10 8.52
N TRP A 50 4.61 -0.26 9.76
CA TRP A 50 5.96 0.06 10.26
C TRP A 50 6.31 1.53 10.45
N HIS A 51 5.56 2.46 9.85
CA HIS A 51 5.73 3.90 10.08
C HIS A 51 4.66 4.48 11.00
N ASP A 52 3.44 3.93 10.92
CA ASP A 52 2.29 4.43 11.66
C ASP A 52 1.71 3.37 12.61
N PRO A 53 1.27 3.75 13.82
CA PRO A 53 0.41 2.89 14.62
C PRO A 53 -0.94 2.76 13.91
N VAL A 54 -1.36 1.53 13.64
CA VAL A 54 -2.69 1.25 13.07
C VAL A 54 -3.75 1.19 14.19
N PRO A 55 -5.01 1.58 13.92
CA PRO A 55 -6.08 1.55 14.92
C PRO A 55 -6.31 0.15 15.54
N PRO A 56 -6.75 0.06 16.81
CA PRO A 56 -6.96 -1.22 17.49
C PRO A 56 -8.08 -2.06 16.87
N ASN A 57 -9.00 -1.44 16.13
CA ASN A 57 -10.06 -2.10 15.38
C ASN A 57 -9.64 -2.48 13.94
N THR A 58 -8.35 -2.43 13.61
CA THR A 58 -7.84 -2.89 12.32
C THR A 58 -8.15 -4.38 12.15
N ALA A 59 -8.62 -4.76 10.95
CA ALA A 59 -8.97 -6.14 10.64
C ALA A 59 -7.76 -7.07 10.83
N GLN A 60 -8.02 -8.25 11.38
CA GLN A 60 -7.02 -9.29 11.59
C GLN A 60 -6.79 -10.10 10.31
N GLY A 61 -5.54 -10.50 10.07
CA GLY A 61 -5.13 -11.32 8.95
C GLY A 61 -5.15 -12.80 9.30
N TYR A 62 -5.73 -13.62 8.42
CA TYR A 62 -5.84 -15.07 8.59
C TYR A 62 -5.43 -15.78 7.30
N PHE A 63 -4.63 -16.84 7.41
CA PHE A 63 -4.13 -17.57 6.25
C PHE A 63 -3.88 -19.05 6.58
N ASP A 64 -4.06 -19.94 5.61
CA ASP A 64 -3.61 -21.33 5.69
C ASP A 64 -2.10 -21.39 5.41
N PHE A 65 -1.33 -21.01 6.42
CA PHE A 65 0.12 -20.83 6.29
C PHE A 65 0.87 -22.15 6.04
N TYR A 66 0.29 -23.27 6.46
CA TYR A 66 0.91 -24.59 6.35
C TYR A 66 0.33 -25.42 5.20
N ASN A 67 -0.60 -24.85 4.41
CA ASN A 67 -1.27 -25.52 3.30
C ASN A 67 -1.88 -26.87 3.68
N ASN A 68 -2.51 -26.93 4.85
CA ASN A 68 -3.10 -28.13 5.43
C ASN A 68 -4.59 -27.95 5.79
N GLY A 69 -5.21 -26.88 5.31
CA GLY A 69 -6.58 -26.49 5.62
C GLY A 69 -6.75 -25.76 6.96
N THR A 70 -5.69 -25.59 7.75
CA THR A 70 -5.76 -24.93 9.05
C THR A 70 -5.46 -23.45 8.91
N ILE A 71 -6.49 -22.62 9.13
CA ILE A 71 -6.35 -21.17 9.12
C ILE A 71 -5.73 -20.72 10.46
N VAL A 72 -4.63 -19.97 10.38
CA VAL A 72 -3.97 -19.37 11.55
C VAL A 72 -4.02 -17.85 11.49
N ASN A 73 -4.08 -17.21 12.67
CA ASN A 73 -4.01 -15.76 12.78
C ASN A 73 -2.57 -15.31 12.51
N ILE A 74 -2.40 -14.54 11.43
CA ILE A 74 -1.12 -14.00 10.98
C ILE A 74 -1.09 -12.47 11.05
N THR A 75 -1.94 -11.84 11.86
CA THR A 75 -2.06 -10.38 11.96
C THR A 75 -0.71 -9.71 12.25
N ASN A 76 0.13 -10.35 13.06
CA ASN A 76 1.45 -9.84 13.44
C ASN A 76 2.56 -10.26 12.47
N TYR A 77 2.26 -11.07 11.45
CA TYR A 77 3.22 -11.34 10.37
C TYR A 77 3.28 -10.14 9.44
N ASN A 78 4.50 -9.71 9.12
CA ASN A 78 4.73 -8.68 8.13
C ASN A 78 4.47 -9.25 6.72
N THR A 79 3.24 -9.13 6.22
CA THR A 79 2.85 -9.60 4.89
C THR A 79 3.07 -8.55 3.79
N GLY A 80 3.36 -7.30 4.17
CA GLY A 80 3.69 -6.20 3.27
C GLY A 80 4.77 -5.34 3.91
N SER A 81 6.03 -5.53 3.52
CA SER A 81 7.22 -4.94 4.16
C SER A 81 7.33 -3.41 4.13
N GLY A 82 6.29 -2.70 3.66
CA GLY A 82 6.46 -1.39 3.06
C GLY A 82 7.32 -1.47 1.79
N ASN A 83 7.98 -0.37 1.42
CA ASN A 83 8.87 -0.23 0.25
C ASN A 83 8.14 -0.01 -1.11
N GLY A 84 7.00 0.65 -1.08
CA GLY A 84 6.31 1.17 -2.29
C GLY A 84 5.52 0.15 -3.12
N TYR A 85 5.58 -1.15 -2.80
CA TYR A 85 4.77 -2.19 -3.44
C TYR A 85 3.63 -2.73 -2.55
N GLY A 86 3.52 -2.23 -1.31
CA GLY A 86 2.52 -2.63 -0.32
C GLY A 86 2.69 -1.84 0.99
N GLY A 87 1.97 -2.26 2.04
CA GLY A 87 2.08 -1.69 3.38
C GLY A 87 1.09 -0.57 3.71
N MET A 88 0.24 -0.16 2.76
CA MET A 88 -0.88 0.75 3.02
C MET A 88 -2.04 0.00 3.68
N TYR A 89 -2.56 0.57 4.77
CA TYR A 89 -3.78 0.18 5.45
C TYR A 89 -4.79 1.30 5.19
N ILE A 90 -5.96 0.95 4.67
CA ILE A 90 -6.94 1.93 4.21
C ILE A 90 -8.35 1.45 4.53
N THR A 91 -9.24 2.38 4.89
CA THR A 91 -10.67 2.08 5.01
C THR A 91 -11.34 2.05 3.64
N VAL A 92 -12.49 1.39 3.54
CA VAL A 92 -13.27 1.38 2.29
C VAL A 92 -13.73 2.79 1.87
N TYR A 93 -13.96 3.69 2.83
CA TYR A 93 -14.39 5.07 2.58
C TYR A 93 -13.26 5.94 2.00
N ASP A 94 -12.06 5.83 2.58
CA ASP A 94 -10.87 6.51 2.05
C ASP A 94 -10.50 5.97 0.67
N LEU A 95 -10.58 4.64 0.47
CA LEU A 95 -10.32 4.01 -0.82
C LEU A 95 -11.32 4.48 -1.89
N GLN A 96 -12.60 4.62 -1.54
CA GLN A 96 -13.60 5.19 -2.44
C GLN A 96 -13.23 6.62 -2.82
N THR A 97 -12.89 7.46 -1.86
CA THR A 97 -12.49 8.86 -2.10
C THR A 97 -11.28 8.94 -3.03
N PHE A 98 -10.28 8.07 -2.84
CA PHE A 98 -9.13 7.95 -3.73
C PHE A 98 -9.54 7.56 -5.16
N ILE A 99 -10.39 6.54 -5.32
CA ILE A 99 -10.83 6.06 -6.63
C ILE A 99 -11.64 7.12 -7.37
N GLU A 100 -12.52 7.85 -6.69
CA GLU A 100 -13.31 8.94 -7.28
C GLU A 100 -12.42 10.10 -7.71
N ALA A 101 -11.44 10.48 -6.89
CA ALA A 101 -10.47 11.51 -7.24
C ALA A 101 -9.58 11.10 -8.42
N TRP A 102 -9.15 9.84 -8.48
CA TRP A 102 -8.31 9.31 -9.56
C TRP A 102 -9.05 9.15 -10.88
N SER A 103 -10.27 8.63 -10.86
CA SER A 103 -11.09 8.40 -12.05
C SER A 103 -11.77 9.66 -12.60
N GLY A 104 -11.90 10.71 -11.76
CA GLY A 104 -12.69 11.89 -12.08
C GLY A 104 -14.20 11.64 -12.09
N ILE A 105 -14.64 10.43 -11.72
CA ILE A 105 -16.05 10.03 -11.66
C ILE A 105 -16.50 10.11 -10.21
N LYS A 106 -17.48 10.97 -9.91
CA LYS A 106 -18.18 10.99 -8.62
C LYS A 106 -19.42 10.12 -8.69
N ARG A 107 -19.62 9.22 -7.73
CA ARG A 107 -20.94 8.61 -7.51
C ARG A 107 -21.77 9.55 -6.63
N TYR A 108 -23.02 9.73 -7.06
CA TYR A 108 -24.03 10.56 -6.42
C TYR A 108 -24.42 10.03 -5.04
#